data_AF-A0A8H6F4Q8-F1
#
_entry.id   AF-A0A8H6F4Q8-F1
#
_cell.length_a   1.000
_cell.length_b   1.000
_cell.length_c   1.000
_cell.angle_alpha   90.00
_cell.angle_beta   90.00
_cell.angle_gamma   90.00
#
_symmetry.space_group_name_H-M   'P 1'
#
loop_
_entity.id
_entity.type
_entity.pdbx_description
1 polymer ?
#
loop_
_entity_poly.entity_id
_entity_poly.type
_entity_poly.pdbx_seq_one_letter_code
_entity_poly.pdbx_strand_id
1 'polypeptide(L)'
;MSSVPAWKRAGLSVKAQQQQEDEDSLTTKRIENADLTVKEIKKISNKRKLQDDTKHKSKKPPKRIKLPKNERPPPPVKDQLTYLKQFVDDKENWKFNKSKQNWILKNIKNIPKEYEEALILYLGTLQGGSRDRIIPELKEVISKWNTQYEEAERKIEEELTKKVENEIDKDSKTSNDAENKEQKEEEKDAVDLEYALRCRAILSKLTDEDIEVKGQ
;
A
#
# COMPACT_ATOMS: atom_id res chain seq x y z
N MET A 1 -19.97 51.45 54.50
CA MET A 1 -19.64 51.47 53.05
C MET A 1 -20.07 50.13 52.45
N SER A 2 -21.12 50.10 51.63
CA SER A 2 -21.62 48.87 51.02
C SER A 2 -20.67 48.39 49.91
N SER A 3 -20.19 47.16 50.02
CA SER A 3 -19.25 46.57 49.06
C SER A 3 -19.99 46.24 47.76
N VAL A 4 -19.64 46.94 46.68
CA VAL A 4 -20.20 46.68 45.35
C VAL A 4 -19.68 45.32 44.86
N PRO A 5 -20.55 44.34 44.62
CA PRO A 5 -20.12 43.01 44.21
C PRO A 5 -19.41 43.04 42.84
N ALA A 6 -18.42 42.17 42.67
CA ALA A 6 -17.52 42.18 41.51
C ALA A 6 -18.24 42.09 40.15
N TRP A 7 -19.37 41.40 40.10
CA TRP A 7 -20.23 41.23 38.92
C TRP A 7 -20.86 42.55 38.47
N LYS A 8 -21.20 43.43 39.42
CA LYS A 8 -21.72 44.78 39.13
C LYS A 8 -20.61 45.73 38.68
N ARG A 9 -19.36 45.52 39.12
CA ARG A 9 -18.18 46.26 38.61
C ARG A 9 -17.78 45.83 37.20
N ALA A 10 -18.05 44.58 36.83
CA ALA A 10 -17.75 44.04 35.50
C ALA A 10 -18.82 44.35 34.44
N GLY A 11 -19.87 45.12 34.76
CA GLY A 11 -20.92 45.50 33.81
C GLY A 11 -21.92 44.40 33.48
N LEU A 12 -21.93 43.28 34.22
CA LEU A 12 -22.92 42.22 34.04
C LEU A 12 -24.19 42.52 34.83
N SER A 13 -25.31 42.67 34.12
CA SER A 13 -26.65 42.80 34.71
C SER A 13 -27.28 41.42 34.89
N VAL A 14 -27.53 41.00 36.14
CA VAL A 14 -28.31 39.80 36.43
C VAL A 14 -29.79 40.14 36.27
N LYS A 15 -30.44 39.53 35.28
CA LYS A 15 -31.89 39.58 35.14
C LYS A 15 -32.48 38.72 36.25
N ALA A 16 -33.01 39.37 37.29
CA ALA A 16 -33.76 38.69 38.33
C ALA A 16 -35.08 38.17 37.74
N GLN A 17 -35.08 36.93 37.26
CA GLN A 17 -36.27 36.15 36.97
C GLN A 17 -36.17 34.83 37.73
N GLN A 18 -36.75 34.85 38.94
CA GLN A 18 -37.65 33.82 39.46
C GLN A 18 -37.27 32.37 39.13
N GLN A 19 -36.32 31.83 39.90
CA GLN A 19 -36.05 30.40 40.04
C GLN A 19 -35.71 30.11 41.52
N GLN A 20 -36.68 30.35 42.40
CA GLN A 20 -36.84 29.57 43.63
C GLN A 20 -37.78 28.45 43.19
N GLU A 21 -37.30 27.27 42.78
CA GLU A 21 -37.49 26.05 43.59
C GLU A 21 -36.62 24.87 43.11
N ASP A 22 -35.74 25.03 42.11
CA ASP A 22 -35.10 23.88 41.42
C ASP A 22 -33.63 23.60 41.79
N GLU A 23 -33.00 24.40 42.65
CA GLU A 23 -31.54 24.28 42.91
C GLU A 23 -31.12 23.16 43.87
N ASP A 24 -32.05 22.51 44.59
CA ASP A 24 -31.69 21.47 45.58
C ASP A 24 -31.99 20.01 45.16
N SER A 25 -32.64 19.76 44.02
CA SER A 25 -33.07 18.39 43.66
C SER A 25 -32.04 17.59 42.84
N LEU A 26 -31.03 18.26 42.26
CA LEU A 26 -30.12 17.65 41.28
C LEU A 26 -28.70 17.39 41.78
N THR A 27 -28.36 17.82 43.00
CA THR A 27 -26.96 17.79 43.47
C THR A 27 -26.57 16.46 44.14
N THR A 28 -27.53 15.58 44.48
CA THR A 28 -27.23 14.32 45.22
C THR A 28 -27.78 13.03 44.60
N LYS A 29 -28.38 13.07 43.40
CA LYS A 29 -28.89 11.85 42.74
C LYS A 29 -27.84 11.27 41.78
N ARG A 30 -27.38 10.04 42.07
CA ARG A 30 -26.46 9.27 41.21
C ARG A 30 -27.19 8.95 39.90
N ILE A 31 -26.65 9.45 38.78
CA ILE A 31 -27.29 9.47 37.44
C ILE A 31 -27.69 8.05 36.95
N GLU A 32 -27.05 7.01 37.47
CA GLU A 32 -27.23 5.61 37.05
C GLU A 32 -28.60 5.01 37.46
N ASN A 33 -29.26 5.57 38.49
CA ASN A 33 -30.51 5.02 39.03
C ASN A 33 -31.70 6.00 38.96
N ALA A 34 -31.61 7.06 38.16
CA ALA A 34 -32.65 8.07 38.05
C ALA A 34 -33.36 7.97 36.69
N ASP A 35 -34.69 7.84 36.72
CA ASP A 35 -35.56 7.93 35.55
C ASP A 35 -35.60 9.38 35.03
N LEU A 36 -34.50 9.80 34.39
CA LEU A 36 -34.33 11.15 33.87
C LEU A 36 -34.95 11.27 32.48
N THR A 37 -35.65 12.38 32.25
CA THR A 37 -36.21 12.67 30.93
C THR A 37 -35.10 13.02 29.93
N VAL A 38 -35.35 12.79 28.63
CA VAL A 38 -34.39 13.08 27.55
C VAL A 38 -33.89 14.54 27.56
N LYS A 39 -34.73 15.47 28.04
CA LYS A 39 -34.38 16.90 28.15
C LYS A 39 -33.37 17.15 29.28
N GLU A 40 -33.49 16.44 30.41
CA GLU A 40 -32.57 16.57 31.55
C GLU A 40 -31.22 15.93 31.26
N ILE A 41 -31.21 14.76 30.60
CA ILE A 41 -29.98 14.09 30.16
C ILE A 41 -29.16 15.00 29.23
N LYS A 42 -29.83 15.71 28.30
CA LYS A 42 -29.17 16.68 27.39
C LYS A 42 -28.60 17.89 28.14
N LYS A 43 -29.28 18.38 29.18
CA LYS A 43 -28.76 19.50 30.00
C LYS A 43 -27.53 19.08 30.81
N ILE A 44 -27.55 17.89 31.39
CA ILE A 44 -26.44 17.35 32.19
C ILE A 44 -25.21 17.04 31.32
N SER A 45 -25.40 16.53 30.10
CA SER A 45 -24.29 16.26 29.18
C SER A 45 -23.65 17.54 28.63
N ASN A 46 -24.46 18.57 28.33
CA ASN A 46 -23.94 19.88 27.91
C ASN A 46 -23.19 20.58 29.05
N LYS A 47 -23.69 20.56 30.29
CA LYS A 47 -22.94 21.11 31.44
C LYS A 47 -21.58 20.42 31.65
N ARG A 48 -21.50 19.09 31.48
CA ARG A 48 -20.22 18.35 31.57
C ARG A 48 -19.22 18.73 30.47
N LYS A 49 -19.68 18.99 29.25
CA LYS A 49 -18.81 19.46 28.15
C LYS A 49 -18.21 20.84 28.45
N LEU A 50 -18.99 21.76 29.01
CA LEU A 50 -18.50 23.10 29.35
C LEU A 50 -17.50 23.13 30.51
N GLN A 51 -17.55 22.16 31.43
CA GLN A 51 -16.61 22.10 32.56
C GLN A 51 -15.24 21.47 32.18
N ASP A 52 -15.18 20.58 31.18
CA ASP A 52 -13.91 19.97 30.72
C ASP A 52 -13.02 20.93 29.91
N ASP A 53 -13.55 22.07 29.45
CA ASP A 53 -12.80 23.10 28.73
C ASP A 53 -12.06 24.10 29.66
N THR A 54 -12.26 24.02 30.98
CA THR A 54 -11.67 24.97 31.96
C THR A 54 -10.42 24.45 32.69
N LYS A 55 -10.03 23.18 32.51
CA LYS A 55 -8.72 22.69 32.98
C LYS A 55 -7.69 22.86 31.87
N HIS A 56 -6.64 23.62 32.17
CA HIS A 56 -5.43 23.82 31.35
C HIS A 56 -4.92 22.50 30.74
N LYS A 57 -5.45 22.11 29.57
CA LYS A 57 -4.83 21.13 28.69
C LYS A 57 -3.69 21.87 28.00
N SER A 58 -2.46 21.54 28.34
CA SER A 58 -1.30 21.85 27.51
C SER A 58 -1.69 21.50 26.07
N LYS A 59 -1.79 22.54 25.23
CA LYS A 59 -2.31 22.40 23.88
C LYS A 59 -1.36 21.45 23.15
N LYS A 60 -1.84 20.23 22.90
CA LYS A 60 -1.17 19.30 21.98
C LYS A 60 -0.85 20.09 20.72
N PRO A 61 0.35 19.92 20.13
CA PRO A 61 0.74 20.68 18.94
C PRO A 61 -0.38 20.60 17.90
N PRO A 62 -0.72 21.71 17.24
CA PRO A 62 -1.84 21.77 16.32
C PRO A 62 -1.71 20.65 15.29
N LYS A 63 -2.77 19.85 15.12
CA LYS A 63 -2.81 18.82 14.09
C LYS A 63 -2.45 19.46 12.76
N ARG A 64 -1.39 18.97 12.12
CA ARG A 64 -0.88 19.45 10.83
C ARG A 64 -2.05 19.77 9.90
N ILE A 65 -2.18 21.04 9.51
CA ILE A 65 -3.24 21.51 8.61
C ILE A 65 -3.03 20.80 7.27
N LYS A 66 -3.97 19.91 6.96
CA LYS A 66 -3.95 19.06 5.79
C LYS A 66 -4.52 19.85 4.62
N LEU A 67 -3.66 20.39 3.74
CA LEU A 67 -4.04 21.02 2.47
C LEU A 67 -5.10 20.15 1.73
N PRO A 68 -6.16 20.67 1.10
CA PRO A 68 -7.17 19.84 0.44
C PRO A 68 -6.54 18.84 -0.53
N LYS A 69 -7.15 17.65 -0.67
CA LYS A 69 -6.60 16.51 -1.43
C LYS A 69 -6.24 16.88 -2.89
N ASN A 70 -6.92 17.89 -3.44
CA ASN A 70 -6.75 18.38 -4.81
C ASN A 70 -5.47 19.23 -5.02
N GLU A 71 -4.97 19.91 -3.98
CA GLU A 71 -3.81 20.81 -4.09
C GLU A 71 -2.50 20.15 -3.64
N ARG A 72 -2.55 18.89 -3.22
CA ARG A 72 -1.32 18.18 -2.83
C ARG A 72 -0.64 17.64 -4.08
N PRO A 73 0.64 17.98 -4.32
CA PRO A 73 1.40 17.32 -5.37
C PRO A 73 1.40 15.82 -5.09
N PRO A 74 1.28 14.96 -6.13
CA PRO A 74 1.43 13.54 -5.95
C PRO A 74 2.80 13.26 -5.34
N PRO A 75 2.91 12.31 -4.40
CA PRO A 75 4.21 11.93 -3.86
C PRO A 75 5.13 11.48 -5.01
N PRO A 76 6.41 11.86 -4.98
CA PRO A 76 7.35 11.52 -6.06
C PRO A 76 7.57 10.02 -6.20
N VAL A 77 7.38 9.27 -5.11
CA VAL A 77 7.49 7.80 -5.07
C VAL A 77 6.14 7.21 -4.68
N LYS A 78 5.75 6.13 -5.36
CA LYS A 78 4.52 5.39 -5.04
C LYS A 78 4.56 4.86 -3.61
N ASP A 79 3.49 5.07 -2.85
CA ASP A 79 3.36 4.67 -1.43
C ASP A 79 3.64 3.17 -1.17
N GLN A 80 3.47 2.32 -2.19
CA GLN A 80 3.73 0.87 -2.14
C GLN A 80 5.22 0.55 -2.22
N LEU A 81 6.00 1.32 -2.98
CA LEU A 81 7.45 1.17 -3.07
C LEU A 81 8.10 1.64 -1.76
N THR A 82 7.63 2.75 -1.20
CA THR A 82 8.04 3.22 0.14
C THR A 82 7.71 2.19 1.23
N TYR A 83 6.61 1.44 1.08
CA TYR A 83 6.23 0.39 2.03
C TYR A 83 7.18 -0.82 1.98
N LEU A 84 7.72 -1.16 0.81
CA LEU A 84 8.77 -2.18 0.69
C LEU A 84 10.08 -1.71 1.32
N LYS A 85 10.51 -0.47 1.05
CA LYS A 85 11.72 0.10 1.71
C LYS A 85 11.57 0.13 3.22
N GLN A 86 10.44 0.65 3.72
CA GLN A 86 10.17 0.70 5.16
C GLN A 86 10.19 -0.69 5.82
N PHE A 87 9.78 -1.75 5.11
CA PHE A 87 9.84 -3.11 5.64
C PHE A 87 11.28 -3.56 5.94
N VAL A 88 12.25 -3.16 5.10
CA VAL A 88 13.67 -3.49 5.26
C VAL A 88 14.34 -2.53 6.24
N ASP A 89 14.11 -1.22 6.08
CA ASP A 89 14.82 -0.17 6.83
C ASP A 89 14.29 -0.01 8.27
N ASP A 90 12.98 -0.16 8.48
CA ASP A 90 12.32 0.13 9.75
C ASP A 90 11.18 -0.88 10.00
N LYS A 91 11.59 -2.12 10.23
CA LYS A 91 10.67 -3.24 10.51
C LYS A 91 9.88 -3.05 11.81
N GLU A 92 10.41 -2.30 12.78
CA GLU A 92 9.78 -2.06 14.09
C GLU A 92 8.54 -1.15 13.97
N ASN A 93 8.63 -0.07 13.19
CA ASN A 93 7.49 0.82 12.97
C ASN A 93 6.64 0.41 11.76
N TRP A 94 7.07 -0.60 11.00
CA TRP A 94 6.33 -1.11 9.87
C TRP A 94 5.00 -1.73 10.31
N LYS A 95 3.91 -1.31 9.65
CA LYS A 95 2.57 -1.83 9.90
C LYS A 95 2.01 -2.45 8.65
N PHE A 96 1.59 -3.71 8.78
CA PHE A 96 0.97 -4.44 7.69
C PHE A 96 -0.21 -3.68 7.07
N ASN A 97 -0.16 -3.49 5.76
CA ASN A 97 -1.22 -2.85 4.99
C ASN A 97 -1.66 -3.76 3.84
N LYS A 98 -2.86 -4.33 3.97
CA LYS A 98 -3.42 -5.28 2.99
C LYS A 98 -3.59 -4.67 1.60
N SER A 99 -3.98 -3.40 1.52
CA SER A 99 -4.15 -2.71 0.23
C SER A 99 -2.83 -2.60 -0.53
N LYS A 100 -1.75 -2.25 0.19
CA LYS A 100 -0.40 -2.19 -0.39
C LYS A 100 0.11 -3.58 -0.78
N GLN A 101 -0.12 -4.59 0.05
CA GLN A 101 0.21 -5.98 -0.29
C GLN A 101 -0.51 -6.44 -1.57
N ASN A 102 -1.82 -6.24 -1.66
CA ASN A 102 -2.59 -6.63 -2.85
C ASN A 102 -2.09 -5.91 -4.11
N TRP A 103 -1.67 -4.66 -3.99
CA TRP A 103 -1.06 -3.93 -5.10
C TRP A 103 0.29 -4.54 -5.49
N ILE A 104 1.15 -4.85 -4.52
CA ILE A 104 2.47 -5.46 -4.77
C ILE A 104 2.31 -6.80 -5.49
N LEU A 105 1.42 -7.67 -5.00
CA LEU A 105 1.17 -8.99 -5.60
C LEU A 105 0.69 -8.88 -7.06
N LYS A 106 -0.11 -7.86 -7.39
CA LYS A 106 -0.58 -7.62 -8.76
C LYS A 106 0.47 -7.00 -9.69
N ASN A 107 1.51 -6.37 -9.14
CA ASN A 107 2.47 -5.56 -9.91
C ASN A 107 3.91 -6.09 -9.80
N ILE A 108 4.13 -7.37 -9.47
CA ILE A 108 5.48 -7.95 -9.30
C ILE A 108 6.37 -7.70 -10.52
N LYS A 109 5.81 -7.77 -11.74
CA LYS A 109 6.51 -7.47 -13.00
C LYS A 109 6.95 -6.00 -13.12
N ASN A 110 6.13 -5.06 -12.65
CA ASN A 110 6.32 -3.63 -12.89
C ASN A 110 7.09 -2.90 -11.78
N ILE A 111 7.59 -3.61 -10.76
CA ILE A 111 8.39 -3.02 -9.68
C ILE A 111 9.81 -2.71 -10.21
N PRO A 112 10.36 -1.51 -9.95
CA PRO A 112 11.73 -1.17 -10.33
C PRO A 112 12.78 -2.03 -9.61
N LYS A 113 13.92 -2.27 -10.27
CA LYS A 113 15.03 -3.09 -9.76
C LYS A 113 15.57 -2.61 -8.41
N GLU A 114 15.55 -1.29 -8.16
CA GLU A 114 15.97 -0.70 -6.88
C GLU A 114 15.23 -1.27 -5.65
N TYR A 115 14.03 -1.80 -5.85
CA TYR A 115 13.18 -2.34 -4.79
C TYR A 115 13.10 -3.86 -4.81
N GLU A 116 13.88 -4.53 -5.67
CA GLU A 116 13.82 -5.96 -5.91
C GLU A 116 14.26 -6.77 -4.70
N GLU A 117 15.36 -6.36 -4.04
CA GLU A 117 15.82 -7.00 -2.81
C GLU A 117 14.75 -6.93 -1.70
N ALA A 118 14.17 -5.74 -1.51
CA ALA A 118 13.10 -5.52 -0.55
C ALA A 118 11.83 -6.32 -0.89
N LEU A 119 11.53 -6.47 -2.18
CA LEU A 119 10.42 -7.29 -2.67
C LEU A 119 10.63 -8.77 -2.34
N ILE A 120 11.82 -9.31 -2.63
CA ILE A 120 12.17 -10.71 -2.37
C ILE A 120 12.07 -11.02 -0.87
N LEU A 121 12.66 -10.16 -0.03
CA LEU A 121 12.59 -10.27 1.43
C LEU A 121 11.14 -10.22 1.93
N TYR A 122 10.35 -9.27 1.43
CA TYR A 122 8.95 -9.13 1.82
C TYR A 122 8.10 -10.34 1.42
N LEU A 123 8.21 -10.79 0.16
CA LEU A 123 7.48 -11.94 -0.34
C LEU A 123 7.89 -13.24 0.36
N GLY A 124 9.15 -13.38 0.77
CA GLY A 124 9.61 -14.50 1.60
C GLY A 124 8.86 -14.62 2.95
N THR A 125 8.37 -13.51 3.50
CA THR A 125 7.55 -13.52 4.73
C THR A 125 6.06 -13.83 4.52
N LEU A 126 5.64 -14.06 3.28
CA LEU A 126 4.25 -14.31 2.95
C LEU A 126 3.82 -15.69 3.47
N GLN A 127 2.70 -15.75 4.19
CA GLN A 127 2.14 -16.98 4.74
C GLN A 127 0.66 -17.15 4.34
N GLY A 128 0.19 -18.40 4.35
CA GLY A 128 -1.20 -18.78 4.07
C GLY A 128 -1.61 -18.62 2.60
N GLY A 129 -2.91 -18.48 2.34
CA GLY A 129 -3.45 -18.58 0.98
C GLY A 129 -2.96 -17.55 -0.06
N SER A 130 -2.29 -16.46 0.35
CA SER A 130 -1.59 -15.60 -0.61
C SER A 130 -0.32 -16.22 -1.15
N ARG A 131 0.40 -17.00 -0.32
CA ARG A 131 1.57 -17.77 -0.73
C ARG A 131 1.15 -18.92 -1.64
N ASP A 132 0.09 -19.64 -1.29
CA ASP A 132 -0.38 -20.78 -2.08
C ASP A 132 -0.87 -20.39 -3.47
N ARG A 133 -1.34 -19.15 -3.66
CA ARG A 133 -1.69 -18.60 -4.97
C ARG A 133 -0.48 -18.13 -5.78
N ILE A 134 0.50 -17.50 -5.13
CA ILE A 134 1.63 -16.91 -5.86
C ILE A 134 2.61 -17.97 -6.36
N ILE A 135 2.80 -19.07 -5.62
CA ILE A 135 3.71 -20.15 -6.01
C ILE A 135 3.37 -20.72 -7.40
N PRO A 136 2.14 -21.17 -7.70
CA PRO A 136 1.80 -21.69 -9.03
C PRO A 136 1.91 -20.62 -10.10
N GLU A 137 1.51 -19.37 -9.83
CA GLU A 137 1.66 -18.25 -10.78
C GLU A 137 3.14 -18.03 -11.17
N LEU A 138 4.06 -18.03 -10.20
CA LEU A 138 5.50 -17.89 -10.46
C LEU A 138 6.07 -19.10 -11.20
N LYS A 139 5.64 -20.33 -10.85
CA LYS A 139 6.06 -21.56 -11.55
C LYS A 139 5.59 -21.55 -13.00
N GLU A 140 4.36 -21.09 -13.27
CA GLU A 140 3.81 -20.96 -14.62
C GLU A 140 4.60 -19.96 -15.47
N VAL A 141 5.00 -18.81 -14.89
CA VAL A 141 5.84 -17.82 -15.58
C VAL A 141 7.17 -18.44 -16.00
N ILE A 142 7.83 -19.19 -15.11
CA ILE A 142 9.10 -19.85 -15.43
C ILE A 142 8.91 -20.93 -16.48
N SER A 143 7.83 -21.72 -16.39
CA SER A 143 7.51 -22.73 -17.40
C SER A 143 7.29 -22.10 -18.78
N LYS A 144 6.55 -20.98 -18.86
CA LYS A 144 6.33 -20.24 -20.10
C LYS A 144 7.65 -19.72 -20.69
N TRP A 145 8.52 -19.17 -19.84
CA TRP A 145 9.85 -18.74 -20.26
C TRP A 145 10.68 -19.90 -20.82
N ASN A 146 10.72 -21.03 -20.11
CA ASN A 146 11.48 -22.21 -20.55
C ASN A 146 10.97 -22.75 -21.90
N THR A 147 9.65 -22.77 -22.12
CA THR A 147 9.06 -23.14 -23.42
C THR A 147 9.40 -22.14 -24.52
N GLN A 148 9.27 -20.83 -24.24
CA GLN A 148 9.65 -19.78 -25.20
C GLN A 148 11.14 -19.87 -25.58
N TYR A 149 11.98 -20.18 -24.61
CA TYR A 149 13.42 -20.35 -24.80
C TYR A 149 13.74 -21.58 -25.67
N GLU A 150 13.12 -22.74 -25.41
CA GLU A 150 13.29 -23.93 -26.25
C GLU A 150 12.84 -23.72 -27.70
N GLU A 151 11.72 -23.02 -27.90
CA GLU A 151 11.22 -22.69 -29.23
C GLU A 151 12.16 -21.73 -29.96
N ALA A 152 12.73 -20.74 -29.23
CA ALA A 152 13.73 -19.84 -29.78
C ALA A 152 15.02 -20.60 -30.17
N GLU A 153 15.51 -21.50 -29.32
CA GLU A 153 16.67 -22.35 -29.63
C GLU A 153 16.42 -23.23 -30.87
N ARG A 154 15.24 -23.85 -30.97
CA ARG A 154 14.90 -24.67 -32.15
C ARG A 154 14.88 -23.84 -33.44
N LYS A 155 14.30 -22.64 -33.40
CA LYS A 155 14.29 -21.73 -34.56
C LYS A 155 15.72 -21.31 -34.96
N ILE A 156 16.58 -21.02 -33.98
CA ILE A 156 17.98 -20.67 -34.23
C ILE A 156 18.74 -21.85 -34.85
N GLU A 157 18.55 -23.06 -34.32
CA GLU A 157 19.18 -24.28 -34.85
C GLU A 157 18.71 -24.58 -36.28
N GLU A 158 17.40 -24.50 -36.56
CA GLU A 158 16.86 -24.67 -37.92
C GLU A 158 17.38 -23.60 -38.90
N GLU A 159 17.61 -22.37 -38.46
CA GLU A 159 18.25 -21.34 -39.29
C GLU A 159 19.73 -21.61 -39.52
N LEU A 160 20.44 -22.10 -38.50
CA LEU A 160 21.85 -22.47 -38.60
C LEU A 160 22.02 -23.65 -39.56
N THR A 161 21.20 -24.70 -39.44
CA THR A 161 21.27 -25.85 -40.36
C THR A 161 20.96 -25.44 -41.80
N LYS A 162 19.93 -24.62 -42.04
CA LYS A 162 19.66 -24.06 -43.37
C LYS A 162 20.79 -23.20 -43.90
N LYS A 163 21.47 -22.40 -43.06
CA LYS A 163 22.64 -21.62 -43.48
C LYS A 163 23.80 -22.54 -43.84
N VAL A 164 24.09 -23.55 -43.03
CA VAL A 164 25.14 -24.55 -43.28
C VAL A 164 24.86 -25.35 -44.56
N GLU A 165 23.62 -25.80 -44.79
CA GLU A 165 23.22 -26.46 -46.04
C GLU A 165 23.38 -25.53 -47.25
N ASN A 166 22.94 -24.28 -47.15
CA ASN A 166 23.13 -23.29 -48.21
C ASN A 166 24.62 -22.92 -48.44
N GLU A 167 25.48 -23.01 -47.42
CA GLU A 167 26.93 -22.83 -47.56
C GLU A 167 27.63 -24.05 -48.17
N ILE A 168 27.11 -25.27 -47.96
CA ILE A 168 27.58 -26.49 -48.62
C ILE A 168 27.22 -26.48 -50.12
N ASP A 169 26.08 -25.89 -50.49
CA ASP A 169 25.59 -25.82 -51.88
C ASP A 169 26.03 -24.56 -52.67
N LYS A 170 26.73 -23.59 -52.06
CA LYS A 170 27.17 -22.35 -52.73
C LYS A 170 28.69 -22.20 -52.84
N ASP A 171 29.28 -23.09 -53.63
CA ASP A 171 30.18 -22.68 -54.71
C ASP A 171 29.33 -22.13 -55.89
N SER A 172 28.64 -20.99 -55.67
CA SER A 172 28.19 -20.03 -56.70
C SER A 172 27.17 -19.00 -56.16
N LYS A 173 27.68 -17.76 -56.06
CA LYS A 173 27.04 -16.45 -56.28
C LYS A 173 25.85 -15.98 -55.40
N THR A 174 26.17 -14.87 -54.70
CA THR A 174 25.40 -13.71 -54.17
C THR A 174 23.93 -13.51 -54.58
N SER A 175 23.09 -13.08 -53.62
CA SER A 175 22.53 -11.70 -53.45
C SER A 175 21.27 -11.72 -52.55
N ASN A 176 21.15 -10.71 -51.65
CA ASN A 176 19.98 -10.00 -51.07
C ASN A 176 18.57 -10.64 -51.16
N ASP A 177 17.67 -10.54 -50.17
CA ASP A 177 17.14 -9.28 -49.65
C ASP A 177 16.35 -9.45 -48.34
N ALA A 178 16.11 -8.33 -47.68
CA ALA A 178 15.37 -8.11 -46.45
C ALA A 178 13.88 -8.49 -46.52
N GLU A 179 13.34 -9.00 -45.41
CA GLU A 179 11.98 -8.67 -44.96
C GLU A 179 11.85 -8.97 -43.45
N ASN A 180 12.17 -7.97 -42.62
CA ASN A 180 11.82 -7.97 -41.20
C ASN A 180 10.60 -7.05 -41.02
N LYS A 181 9.40 -7.64 -41.05
CA LYS A 181 8.15 -6.91 -40.86
C LYS A 181 7.04 -7.70 -40.16
N GLU A 182 7.42 -8.66 -39.32
CA GLU A 182 6.46 -9.50 -38.56
C GLU A 182 6.74 -9.54 -37.04
N GLN A 183 7.71 -8.76 -36.56
CA GLN A 183 8.11 -8.77 -35.14
C GLN A 183 7.22 -7.93 -34.19
N LYS A 184 6.13 -7.32 -34.66
CA LYS A 184 5.42 -6.29 -33.88
C LYS A 184 4.24 -6.77 -33.04
N GLU A 185 3.84 -8.03 -33.17
CA GLU A 185 2.71 -8.59 -32.42
C GLU A 185 3.12 -9.63 -31.35
N GLU A 186 4.25 -10.33 -31.52
CA GLU A 186 4.74 -11.33 -30.55
C GLU A 186 5.43 -10.73 -29.30
N GLU A 187 5.92 -9.49 -29.36
CA GLU A 187 6.67 -8.85 -28.24
C GLU A 187 5.84 -8.62 -26.97
N LYS A 188 4.50 -8.63 -27.05
CA LYS A 188 3.65 -8.30 -25.88
C LYS A 188 3.43 -9.47 -24.93
N ASP A 189 3.56 -10.71 -25.44
CA ASP A 189 3.35 -11.93 -24.68
C ASP A 189 4.65 -12.69 -24.38
N ALA A 190 5.78 -12.22 -24.89
CA ALA A 190 7.10 -12.69 -24.49
C ALA A 190 7.31 -12.42 -22.98
N VAL A 191 7.58 -13.48 -22.23
CA VAL A 191 8.07 -13.35 -20.86
C VAL A 191 9.48 -12.77 -20.97
N ASP A 192 9.83 -11.82 -20.11
CA ASP A 192 11.17 -11.21 -20.12
C ASP A 192 12.12 -12.06 -19.27
N LEU A 193 13.39 -12.22 -19.71
CA LEU A 193 14.41 -12.98 -18.96
C LEU A 193 14.58 -12.43 -17.55
N GLU A 194 14.64 -11.10 -17.43
CA GLU A 194 14.78 -10.44 -16.13
C GLU A 194 13.62 -10.79 -15.19
N TYR A 195 12.41 -10.86 -15.74
CA TYR A 195 11.23 -11.24 -14.97
C TYR A 195 11.28 -12.71 -14.55
N ALA A 196 11.72 -13.63 -15.42
CA ALA A 196 11.91 -15.03 -15.08
C ALA A 196 12.95 -15.23 -13.97
N LEU A 197 14.08 -14.51 -14.03
CA LEU A 197 15.11 -14.52 -12.98
C LEU A 197 14.58 -13.99 -11.64
N ARG A 198 13.78 -12.92 -11.68
CA ARG A 198 13.09 -12.41 -10.49
C ARG A 198 12.15 -13.45 -9.89
N CYS A 199 11.34 -14.12 -10.73
CA CYS A 199 10.43 -15.18 -10.28
C CYS A 199 11.18 -16.33 -9.63
N ARG A 200 12.32 -16.76 -10.19
CA ARG A 200 13.21 -17.76 -9.60
C ARG A 200 13.72 -17.32 -8.23
N ALA A 201 14.22 -16.10 -8.10
CA ALA A 201 14.73 -15.58 -6.82
C ALA A 201 13.64 -15.54 -5.73
N ILE A 202 12.41 -15.18 -6.09
CA ILE A 202 11.26 -15.20 -5.17
C ILE A 202 10.90 -16.64 -4.79
N LEU A 203 10.84 -17.57 -5.75
CA LEU A 203 10.52 -18.97 -5.47
C LEU A 203 11.56 -19.65 -4.58
N SER A 204 12.85 -19.42 -4.83
CA SER A 204 13.93 -19.93 -3.98
C SER A 204 13.74 -19.51 -2.51
N LYS A 205 13.30 -18.27 -2.24
CA LYS A 205 12.97 -17.81 -0.88
C LYS A 205 11.66 -18.36 -0.31
N LEU A 206 10.73 -18.78 -1.16
CA LEU A 206 9.43 -19.29 -0.72
C LEU A 206 9.50 -20.79 -0.43
N THR A 207 9.93 -21.59 -1.41
CA THR A 207 9.81 -23.04 -1.36
C THR A 207 11.10 -23.77 -0.99
N ASP A 208 12.22 -23.05 -0.80
CA ASP A 208 13.57 -23.63 -0.67
C ASP A 208 13.89 -24.63 -1.81
N GLU A 209 13.12 -24.58 -2.90
CA GLU A 209 13.23 -25.39 -4.11
C GLU A 209 13.94 -24.54 -5.17
N ASP A 210 15.00 -25.09 -5.73
CA ASP A 210 15.67 -24.48 -6.87
C ASP A 210 15.03 -24.95 -8.17
N ILE A 211 14.40 -24.01 -8.88
CA ILE A 211 13.84 -24.24 -10.21
C ILE A 211 14.79 -23.66 -11.24
N GLU A 212 15.11 -24.46 -12.25
CA GLU A 212 15.98 -24.07 -13.35
C GLU A 212 15.24 -23.15 -14.33
N VAL A 213 15.89 -22.01 -14.62
CA VAL A 213 15.49 -21.08 -15.68
C VAL A 213 16.48 -21.31 -16.82
N LYS A 214 15.98 -21.71 -17.99
CA LYS A 214 16.82 -21.93 -19.17
C LYS A 214 17.34 -20.59 -19.71
N GLY A 215 18.57 -20.59 -20.23
CA GLY A 215 19.23 -19.41 -20.79
C GLY A 215 19.85 -18.43 -19.79
N GLN A 216 20.07 -18.86 -18.54
CA GLN A 216 20.80 -18.11 -17.51
C GLN A 216 22.29 -18.47 -17.47
#